data_AF-A0A2M7D9X2-F1
#
_entry.id   AF-A0A2M7D9X2-F1
#
_cell.length_a   1.000
_cell.length_b   1.000
_cell.length_c   1.000
_cell.angle_alpha   90.00
_cell.angle_beta   90.00
_cell.angle_gamma   90.00
#
_symmetry.space_group_name_H-M   'P 1'
#
loop_
_entity.id
_entity.type
_entity.pdbx_description
1 polymer ?
#
loop_
_entity_poly.entity_id
_entity_poly.type
_entity_poly.pdbx_seq_one_letter_code
_entity_poly.pdbx_strand_id
1 'polypeptide(L)'
;MKKIVFVVLAIILGIILSFLIRAIIEILYLTWAIKTGVVIEWISVFGGEDKCALPTWLIYLLPVLGIIFGIWLGLYLWQEDEKNKYYGM
;
A
#
# COMPACT_ATOMS: atom_id res chain seq x y z
N MET A 1 -14.92 20.44 -8.68
CA MET A 1 -13.98 20.50 -7.54
C MET A 1 -14.10 19.32 -6.58
N LYS A 2 -15.29 19.02 -6.00
CA LYS A 2 -15.48 17.86 -5.08
C LYS A 2 -14.96 16.51 -5.62
N LYS A 3 -15.07 16.32 -6.94
CA LYS A 3 -14.65 15.13 -7.66
C LYS A 3 -13.14 14.82 -7.57
N ILE A 4 -12.29 15.85 -7.68
CA ILE A 4 -10.83 15.69 -7.56
C ILE A 4 -10.43 15.38 -6.12
N VAL A 5 -11.14 15.94 -5.14
CA VAL A 5 -10.87 15.70 -3.71
C VAL A 5 -11.06 14.23 -3.36
N PHE A 6 -12.09 13.57 -3.90
CA PHE A 6 -12.29 12.13 -3.68
C PHE A 6 -11.16 11.28 -4.25
N VAL A 7 -10.71 11.56 -5.46
CA VAL A 7 -9.60 10.82 -6.08
C VAL A 7 -8.31 11.04 -5.30
N VAL A 8 -8.02 12.27 -4.88
CA VAL A 8 -6.83 12.58 -4.07
C VAL A 8 -6.89 11.89 -2.71
N LEU A 9 -8.06 11.89 -2.05
CA LEU A 9 -8.25 11.17 -0.78
C LEU A 9 -8.07 9.65 -0.95
N ALA A 10 -8.59 9.07 -2.04
CA ALA A 10 -8.42 7.66 -2.34
C ALA A 10 -6.94 7.29 -2.58
N ILE A 11 -6.18 8.16 -3.25
CA ILE A 11 -4.73 7.99 -3.44
C ILE A 11 -4.00 8.06 -2.08
N ILE A 12 -4.28 9.07 -1.26
CA ILE A 12 -3.67 9.19 0.08
C ILE A 12 -3.98 7.95 0.92
N LEU A 13 -5.23 7.50 0.90
CA LEU A 13 -5.66 6.32 1.65
C LEU A 13 -4.98 5.04 1.12
N GLY A 14 -4.82 4.89 -0.19
CA GLY A 14 -4.07 3.79 -0.81
C GLY A 14 -2.58 3.79 -0.43
N ILE A 15 -1.95 4.96 -0.35
CA ILE A 15 -0.57 5.10 0.12
C ILE A 15 -0.45 4.67 1.58
N ILE A 16 -1.33 5.17 2.46
CA ILE A 16 -1.34 4.81 3.89
C ILE A 16 -1.56 3.30 4.05
N LEU A 17 -2.51 2.72 3.32
CA LEU A 17 -2.79 1.29 3.35
C LEU A 17 -1.58 0.46 2.91
N SER A 18 -0.79 0.95 1.95
CA SER A 18 0.42 0.29 1.51
C SER A 18 1.51 0.26 2.57
N PHE A 19 1.64 1.33 3.37
CA PHE A 19 2.53 1.34 4.54
C PHE A 19 2.06 0.34 5.61
N LEU A 20 0.74 0.25 5.86
CA LEU A 20 0.19 -0.72 6.81
C LEU A 20 0.44 -2.16 6.36
N ILE A 21 0.14 -2.47 5.09
CA ILE A 21 0.37 -3.81 4.52
C ILE A 21 1.86 -4.15 4.58
N ARG A 22 2.74 -3.20 4.27
CA ARG A 22 4.20 -3.39 4.39
C ARG A 22 4.59 -3.78 5.82
N ALA A 23 4.11 -3.04 6.82
CA ALA A 23 4.40 -3.32 8.22
C ALA A 23 3.89 -4.71 8.65
N ILE A 24 2.69 -5.09 8.22
CA ILE A 24 2.11 -6.41 8.52
C ILE A 24 2.95 -7.53 7.89
N ILE A 25 3.33 -7.40 6.61
CA ILE A 25 4.16 -8.40 5.93
C ILE A 25 5.51 -8.52 6.62
N GLU A 26 6.12 -7.41 7.03
CA GLU A 26 7.39 -7.40 7.75
C GLU A 26 7.29 -8.11 9.11
N ILE A 27 6.25 -7.84 9.89
CA ILE A 27 6.00 -8.52 11.17
C ILE A 27 5.79 -10.02 10.96
N LEU A 28 5.01 -10.42 9.97
CA LEU A 28 4.77 -11.84 9.66
C LEU A 28 6.07 -12.54 9.24
N TYR A 29 6.87 -11.91 8.38
CA TYR A 29 8.15 -12.44 7.92
C TYR A 29 9.14 -12.58 9.08
N LEU A 30 9.28 -11.55 9.93
CA LEU A 30 10.11 -11.59 11.13
C LEU A 30 9.67 -12.70 12.08
N THR A 31 8.37 -12.81 12.34
CA THR A 31 7.80 -13.84 13.21
C THR A 31 8.08 -15.24 12.66
N TRP A 32 7.95 -15.42 11.35
CA TRP A 32 8.24 -16.69 10.68
C TRP A 32 9.74 -17.03 10.72
N ALA A 33 10.61 -16.06 10.41
CA ALA A 33 12.06 -16.24 10.41
C ALA A 33 12.61 -16.56 11.81
N ILE A 34 12.08 -15.91 12.85
CA ILE A 34 12.39 -16.23 14.25
C ILE A 34 11.99 -17.66 14.58
N LYS A 35 10.84 -18.13 14.10
CA LYS A 35 10.36 -19.51 14.35
C LYS A 35 11.15 -20.57 13.59
N THR A 36 11.67 -20.24 12.41
CA THR A 36 12.43 -21.19 11.56
C THR A 36 13.94 -21.10 11.73
N GLY A 37 14.44 -20.09 12.45
CA GLY A 37 15.88 -19.86 12.62
C GLY A 37 16.59 -19.41 11.34
N VAL A 38 15.85 -18.88 10.37
CA VAL A 38 16.41 -18.37 9.11
C VAL A 38 17.15 -17.07 9.37
N VAL A 39 18.37 -16.95 8.84
CA VAL A 39 19.15 -15.71 8.92
C VAL A 39 18.48 -14.65 8.07
N ILE A 40 18.05 -13.56 8.71
CA ILE A 40 17.44 -12.42 8.03
C ILE A 40 18.55 -11.58 7.42
N GLU A 41 18.54 -11.47 6.09
CA GLU A 41 19.41 -10.56 5.38
C GLU A 41 18.82 -9.15 5.47
N TRP A 42 19.48 -8.31 6.27
CA TRP A 42 19.07 -6.93 6.49
C TRP A 42 19.65 -6.05 5.39
N ILE A 43 18.78 -5.48 4.55
CA ILE A 43 19.19 -4.67 3.41
C ILE A 43 18.92 -3.20 3.73
N SER A 44 19.92 -2.33 3.51
CA SER A 44 19.73 -0.88 3.59
C SER A 44 19.21 -0.35 2.26
N VAL A 45 18.09 0.37 2.30
CA VAL A 45 17.41 0.86 1.07
C VAL A 45 17.90 2.25 0.69
N PHE A 46 18.31 3.06 1.66
CA PHE A 46 18.68 4.47 1.48
C PHE A 46 20.10 4.82 1.97
N GLY A 47 20.99 3.83 2.08
CA GLY A 47 22.36 4.04 2.54
C GLY A 47 22.50 4.48 4.01
N GLY A 48 21.40 4.52 4.77
CA GLY A 48 21.36 4.79 6.20
C GLY A 48 21.35 3.53 7.07
N GLU A 49 21.27 3.73 8.38
CA GLU A 49 21.15 2.66 9.40
C GLU A 49 19.81 1.92 9.38
N ASP A 50 18.86 2.39 8.57
CA ASP A 50 17.54 1.79 8.36
C ASP A 50 17.67 0.46 7.61
N LYS A 51 17.76 -0.60 8.41
CA LYS A 51 17.79 -1.99 7.96
C LYS A 51 16.35 -2.48 7.77
N CYS A 52 15.97 -2.79 6.53
CA CYS A 52 14.71 -3.46 6.24
C CYS A 52 14.95 -4.98 6.14
N ALA A 53 14.06 -5.77 6.74
CA ALA A 53 14.10 -7.24 6.61
C ALA A 53 13.52 -7.72 5.28
N LEU A 54 12.75 -6.85 4.60
CA LEU A 54 12.14 -7.15 3.31
C LEU A 54 13.09 -6.88 2.14
N PRO A 55 12.97 -7.66 1.04
CA PRO A 55 13.68 -7.39 -0.19
C PRO A 55 13.34 -6.01 -0.77
N THR A 56 14.33 -5.35 -1.37
CA THR A 56 14.18 -4.02 -1.99
C THR A 56 13.05 -3.97 -3.02
N TRP A 57 12.87 -5.04 -3.80
CA TRP A 57 11.78 -5.10 -4.79
C TRP A 57 10.41 -4.99 -4.13
N LEU A 58 10.19 -5.65 -2.99
CA LEU A 58 8.91 -5.59 -2.26
C LEU A 58 8.66 -4.18 -1.68
N ILE A 59 9.74 -3.52 -1.26
CA ILE A 59 9.69 -2.17 -0.68
C ILE A 59 9.21 -1.13 -1.69
N TYR A 60 9.64 -1.23 -2.96
CA TYR A 60 9.17 -0.33 -4.03
C TYR A 60 7.85 -0.79 -4.65
N LEU A 61 7.60 -2.10 -4.70
CA LEU A 61 6.41 -2.66 -5.36
C LEU A 61 5.13 -2.34 -4.57
N LEU A 62 5.17 -2.36 -3.23
CA LEU A 62 4.01 -2.02 -2.40
C LEU A 62 3.48 -0.59 -2.60
N PRO A 63 4.29 0.48 -2.50
CA PRO A 63 3.79 1.84 -2.73
C PRO A 63 3.34 2.05 -4.18
N VAL A 64 4.00 1.42 -5.16
CA VAL A 64 3.56 1.47 -6.57
C VAL A 64 2.19 0.81 -6.73
N LEU A 65 2.00 -0.38 -6.16
CA LEU A 65 0.68 -1.03 -6.14
C LEU A 65 -0.35 -0.20 -5.39
N GLY A 66 0.02 0.44 -4.28
CA GLY A 66 -0.83 1.35 -3.52
C GLY A 66 -1.38 2.51 -4.34
N ILE A 67 -0.52 3.13 -5.13
CA ILE A 67 -0.90 4.23 -6.03
C ILE A 67 -1.83 3.71 -7.14
N ILE A 68 -1.47 2.60 -7.79
CA ILE A 68 -2.27 2.00 -8.86
C ILE A 68 -3.66 1.60 -8.33
N PHE A 69 -3.70 0.93 -7.18
CA PHE A 69 -4.92 0.49 -6.55
C PHE A 69 -5.76 1.68 -6.08
N GLY A 70 -5.15 2.70 -5.46
CA GLY A 70 -5.83 3.92 -5.04
C GLY A 70 -6.46 4.70 -6.21
N ILE A 71 -5.77 4.79 -7.36
CA ILE A 71 -6.32 5.39 -8.58
C ILE A 71 -7.50 4.55 -9.09
N TRP A 72 -7.34 3.23 -9.18
CA TRP A 72 -8.38 2.33 -9.66
C TRP A 72 -9.63 2.38 -8.78
N LEU A 73 -9.46 2.36 -7.45
CA LEU A 73 -10.53 2.45 -6.47
C LEU A 73 -11.23 3.81 -6.49
N GLY A 74 -10.46 4.90 -6.65
CA GLY A 74 -11.00 6.25 -6.84
C GLY A 74 -11.85 6.39 -8.10
N LEU A 75 -11.44 5.75 -9.20
CA LEU A 75 -12.22 5.71 -10.45
C LEU A 75 -13.45 4.80 -10.36
N TYR A 76 -13.33 3.65 -9.68
CA TYR A 76 -14.44 2.71 -9.49
C TYR A 76 -15.54 3.31 -8.60
N LEU A 77 -15.15 3.85 -7.43
CA LEU A 77 -16.10 4.53 -6.52
C LEU A 77 -16.76 5.74 -7.18
N TRP A 78 -16.06 6.43 -8.08
CA TRP A 78 -16.67 7.48 -8.88
C TRP A 78 -17.77 6.93 -9.78
N GLN A 79 -17.49 5.88 -10.54
CA GLN A 79 -18.48 5.28 -11.45
C GLN A 79 -19.71 4.81 -10.69
N GLU A 80 -19.52 4.30 -9.47
CA GLU A 80 -20.59 3.86 -8.59
C GLU A 80 -21.40 5.03 -8.00
N ASP A 81 -20.74 6.13 -7.59
CA ASP A 81 -21.41 7.37 -7.14
C ASP A 81 -22.23 8.02 -8.28
N GLU A 82 -21.68 8.09 -9.50
CA GLU A 82 -22.46 8.57 -10.65
C GLU A 82 -23.64 7.63 -10.95
N LYS A 83 -23.46 6.32 -10.89
CA LYS A 83 -24.58 5.36 -11.03
C LYS A 83 -25.68 5.60 -9.98
N ASN A 84 -25.31 5.74 -8.71
CA ASN A 84 -26.27 6.02 -7.64
C ASN A 84 -26.97 7.36 -7.83
N LYS A 85 -26.27 8.37 -8.34
CA LYS A 85 -26.86 9.68 -8.58
C LYS A 85 -27.88 9.70 -9.73
N TYR A 86 -27.71 8.85 -10.74
CA TYR A 86 -28.61 8.76 -11.89
C TYR A 86 -29.74 7.72 -11.71
N TYR A 87 -29.52 6.67 -10.92
CA TYR A 87 -30.48 5.57 -10.73
C TYR A 87 -31.08 5.47 -9.33
N GLY A 88 -30.74 6.40 -8.43
CA GLY A 88 -31.41 6.66 -7.15
C GLY A 88 -32.13 5.47 -6.54
N MET A 89 -31.38 4.59 -5.87
CA MET A 89 -31.91 3.86 -4.72
C MET A 89 -31.63 4.66 -3.46
#